data_AF-A0A1F1ZN79-F1
#
_entry.id   AF-A0A1F1ZN79-F1
#
_cell.length_a   1.000
_cell.length_b   1.000
_cell.length_c   1.000
_cell.angle_alpha   90.00
_cell.angle_beta   90.00
_cell.angle_gamma   90.00
#
_symmetry.space_group_name_H-M   'P 1'
#
loop_
_entity.id
_entity.type
_entity.pdbx_description
1 polymer ?
#
loop_
_entity_poly.entity_id
_entity_poly.type
_entity_poly.pdbx_seq_one_letter_code
_entity_poly.pdbx_strand_id
1 'polypeptide(L)'
;MLANPTIPDYITSHINPRDPRVKSTLSGCATDDVARRGFAARTGKPTYSYTCAGASFVTVGQHISQQINLAIAQGKLGRQTSTVIILAGANDTYPRIIGQSQSVSRVIQNIEPAAVRAVNRVRAAAPNAKIKVVGYPTVAAPNGGSCVIGQLPPQVFDSRVPQVERAMEAMGNRVAARTGAQYVSLKAASRGHDLCSRDPWLAPLVASPKPANIPFHLTPNGMNAVVSRMAH
;
A
#
# COMPACT_ATOMS: atom_id res chain seq x y z
N MET A 1 -3.13 3.98 4.87
CA MET A 1 -1.68 4.27 5.02
C MET A 1 -0.88 3.04 4.61
N LEU A 2 0.44 3.06 4.72
CA LEU A 2 1.34 1.99 4.25
C LEU A 2 1.74 1.10 5.42
N ALA A 3 1.43 -0.20 5.36
CA ALA A 3 2.04 -1.17 6.25
C ALA A 3 3.47 -1.44 5.77
N ASN A 4 4.46 -1.30 6.65
CA ASN A 4 5.87 -1.47 6.29
C ASN A 4 6.65 -2.23 7.38
N PRO A 5 6.25 -3.44 7.77
CA PRO A 5 7.00 -4.20 8.77
C PRO A 5 8.35 -4.64 8.22
N THR A 6 9.30 -4.88 9.14
CA THR A 6 10.51 -5.65 8.82
C THR A 6 10.15 -7.14 8.64
N ILE A 7 11.00 -7.90 7.96
CA ILE A 7 10.80 -9.36 7.86
C ILE A 7 10.69 -10.03 9.24
N PRO A 8 11.59 -9.76 10.21
CA PRO A 8 11.47 -10.32 11.56
C PRO A 8 10.16 -9.93 12.25
N ASP A 9 9.77 -8.65 12.24
CA ASP A 9 8.53 -8.20 12.89
C ASP A 9 7.29 -8.85 12.27
N TYR A 10 7.27 -8.99 10.93
CA TYR A 10 6.19 -9.66 10.23
C TYR A 10 6.08 -11.11 10.67
N ILE A 11 7.17 -11.87 10.67
CA ILE A 11 7.20 -13.27 11.10
C ILE A 11 6.79 -13.40 12.57
N THR A 12 7.41 -12.62 13.47
CA THR A 12 7.12 -12.66 14.90
C THR A 12 5.64 -12.35 15.17
N SER A 13 5.04 -11.38 14.46
CA SER A 13 3.61 -11.08 14.62
C SER A 13 2.66 -12.20 14.17
N HIS A 14 3.10 -13.08 13.26
CA HIS A 14 2.31 -14.25 12.86
C HIS A 14 2.42 -15.40 13.86
N ILE A 15 3.55 -15.52 14.56
CA ILE A 15 3.77 -16.53 15.59
C ILE A 15 3.13 -16.10 16.92
N ASN A 16 3.38 -14.86 17.32
CA ASN A 16 2.84 -14.26 18.53
C ASN A 16 2.33 -12.83 18.24
N PRO A 17 1.03 -12.69 17.89
CA PRO A 17 0.43 -11.38 17.58
C PRO A 17 0.45 -10.37 18.74
N ARG A 18 0.74 -10.83 19.97
CA ARG A 18 0.80 -9.99 21.18
C ARG A 18 2.24 -9.79 21.67
N ASP A 19 3.26 -10.11 20.88
CA ASP A 19 4.64 -9.87 21.27
C ASP A 19 4.87 -8.35 21.50
N PRO A 20 5.20 -7.92 22.74
CA PRO A 20 5.34 -6.50 23.06
C PRO A 20 6.52 -5.83 22.36
N ARG A 21 7.44 -6.61 21.78
CA ARG A 21 8.59 -6.09 21.01
C ARG A 21 8.19 -5.68 19.60
N VAL A 22 7.08 -6.21 19.07
CA VAL A 22 6.60 -5.88 17.74
C VAL A 22 5.64 -4.69 17.81
N LYS A 23 5.96 -3.63 17.07
CA LYS A 23 5.07 -2.49 16.91
C LYS A 23 3.87 -2.90 16.05
N SER A 24 2.67 -2.61 16.54
CA SER A 24 1.41 -2.99 15.89
C SER A 24 0.49 -1.81 15.63
N THR A 25 -0.28 -1.89 14.55
CA THR A 25 -1.37 -0.95 14.25
C THR A 25 -2.57 -1.20 15.16
N LEU A 26 -3.58 -0.34 15.08
CA LEU A 26 -4.85 -0.54 15.81
C LEU A 26 -5.66 -1.76 15.31
N SER A 27 -5.26 -2.34 14.18
CA SER A 27 -5.75 -3.62 13.69
C SER A 27 -4.92 -4.82 14.18
N GLY A 28 -3.92 -4.61 15.04
CA GLY A 28 -3.05 -5.66 15.57
C GLY A 28 -1.97 -6.16 14.60
N CYS A 29 -1.73 -5.45 13.49
CA CYS A 29 -0.79 -5.87 12.46
C CYS A 29 0.58 -5.20 12.61
N ALA A 30 1.66 -5.96 12.37
CA ALA A 30 3.03 -5.45 12.45
C ALA A 30 3.27 -4.24 11.53
N THR A 31 4.07 -3.29 12.01
CA THR A 31 4.45 -2.08 11.28
C THR A 31 5.73 -1.47 11.82
N ASP A 32 6.50 -0.75 11.00
CA ASP A 32 7.59 0.13 11.47
C ASP A 32 7.06 1.45 12.08
N ASP A 33 5.77 1.72 11.88
CA ASP A 33 5.02 2.89 12.31
C ASP A 33 5.59 4.23 11.76
N VAL A 34 6.46 4.18 10.75
CA VAL A 34 7.10 5.36 10.15
C VAL A 34 6.08 6.20 9.40
N ALA A 35 5.20 5.57 8.61
CA ALA A 35 4.19 6.28 7.82
C ALA A 35 3.25 7.13 8.69
N ARG A 36 2.76 6.54 9.80
CA ARG A 36 1.84 7.20 10.73
C ARG A 36 2.52 8.36 11.45
N ARG A 37 3.72 8.13 12.01
CA ARG A 37 4.48 9.18 12.70
C ARG A 37 4.85 10.32 11.76
N GLY A 38 5.35 10.02 10.57
CA GLY A 38 5.74 11.03 9.60
C GLY A 38 4.55 11.88 9.10
N PHE A 39 3.38 11.26 8.90
CA PHE A 39 2.18 12.01 8.55
C PHE A 39 1.67 12.89 9.70
N ALA A 40 1.68 12.36 10.94
CA ALA A 40 1.32 13.13 12.13
C ALA A 40 2.23 14.36 12.31
N ALA A 41 3.54 14.16 12.18
CA ALA A 41 4.53 15.22 12.32
C ALA A 41 4.35 16.32 11.26
N ARG A 42 4.04 15.96 10.00
CA ARG A 42 3.85 16.93 8.92
C ARG A 42 2.54 17.70 8.99
N THR A 43 1.49 17.09 9.52
CA THR A 43 0.15 17.69 9.56
C THR A 43 -0.18 18.34 10.90
N GLY A 44 0.57 18.03 11.96
CA GLY A 44 0.26 18.44 13.33
C GLY A 44 -1.02 17.80 13.89
N LYS A 45 -1.53 16.73 13.25
CA LYS A 45 -2.82 16.12 13.61
C LYS A 45 -2.66 14.73 14.22
N PRO A 46 -3.51 14.36 15.20
CA PRO A 46 -3.62 12.98 15.66
C PRO A 46 -3.85 12.05 14.47
N THR A 47 -2.99 11.04 14.34
CA THR A 47 -3.00 10.11 13.21
C THR A 47 -3.05 8.69 13.74
N TYR A 48 -4.02 7.93 13.25
CA TYR A 48 -4.28 6.54 13.60
C TYR A 48 -4.02 5.65 12.39
N SER A 49 -3.46 4.47 12.61
CA SER A 49 -3.22 3.49 11.55
C SER A 49 -3.93 2.18 11.85
N TYR A 50 -4.60 1.65 10.85
CA TYR A 50 -5.29 0.35 10.83
C TYR A 50 -4.70 -0.57 9.75
N THR A 51 -3.53 -0.22 9.23
CA THR A 51 -2.96 -0.89 8.06
C THR A 51 -2.43 -2.26 8.43
N CYS A 52 -2.59 -3.21 7.53
CA CYS A 52 -2.01 -4.55 7.65
C CYS A 52 -1.28 -4.90 6.36
N ALA A 53 -0.08 -5.49 6.50
CA ALA A 53 0.56 -6.16 5.37
C ALA A 53 -0.35 -7.30 4.89
N GLY A 54 -0.44 -7.50 3.58
CA GLY A 54 -1.37 -8.46 2.98
C GLY A 54 -2.84 -8.01 2.89
N ALA A 55 -3.21 -6.83 3.42
CA ALA A 55 -4.59 -6.37 3.36
C ALA A 55 -5.10 -6.15 1.93
N SER A 56 -6.34 -6.55 1.66
CA SER A 56 -6.88 -6.59 0.31
C SER A 56 -8.34 -6.14 0.24
N PHE A 57 -8.82 -5.80 -0.95
CA PHE A 57 -10.23 -5.44 -1.15
C PHE A 57 -11.14 -6.66 -1.29
N VAL A 58 -10.66 -7.74 -1.94
CA VAL A 58 -11.47 -8.90 -2.32
C VAL A 58 -10.82 -10.25 -1.98
N THR A 59 -9.48 -10.34 -1.95
CA THR A 59 -8.79 -11.62 -1.65
C THR A 59 -8.80 -11.98 -0.16
N VAL A 60 -8.38 -13.20 0.16
CA VAL A 60 -8.42 -13.74 1.53
C VAL A 60 -7.49 -13.00 2.49
N GLY A 61 -7.80 -13.08 3.79
CA GLY A 61 -7.02 -12.47 4.86
C GLY A 61 -7.66 -11.19 5.39
N GLN A 62 -6.84 -10.19 5.70
CA GLN A 62 -7.29 -8.90 6.22
C GLN A 62 -7.99 -8.08 5.13
N HIS A 63 -9.24 -7.70 5.35
CA HIS A 63 -9.97 -6.87 4.38
C HIS A 63 -9.94 -5.39 4.75
N ILE A 64 -9.85 -4.52 3.75
CA ILE A 64 -9.95 -3.07 3.94
C ILE A 64 -11.29 -2.68 4.57
N SER A 65 -12.37 -3.40 4.26
CA SER A 65 -13.67 -3.20 4.90
C SER A 65 -13.64 -3.44 6.42
N GLN A 66 -12.91 -4.45 6.88
CA GLN A 66 -12.75 -4.74 8.31
C GLN A 66 -11.96 -3.62 9.01
N GLN A 67 -10.89 -3.13 8.40
CA GLN A 67 -10.12 -1.99 8.93
C GLN A 67 -10.96 -0.72 9.05
N ILE A 68 -11.77 -0.42 8.01
CA ILE A 68 -12.69 0.72 8.03
C ILE A 68 -13.74 0.56 9.14
N ASN A 69 -14.37 -0.61 9.23
CA ASN A 69 -15.39 -0.86 10.24
C ASN A 69 -14.83 -0.80 11.66
N LEU A 70 -13.62 -1.31 11.90
CA LEU A 70 -12.95 -1.21 13.18
C LEU A 70 -12.63 0.25 13.54
N ALA A 71 -12.15 1.04 12.57
CA ALA A 71 -11.88 2.46 12.80
C ALA A 71 -13.15 3.25 13.16
N ILE A 72 -14.29 2.91 12.55
CA ILE A 72 -15.60 3.50 12.89
C ILE A 72 -16.04 3.06 14.29
N ALA A 73 -15.97 1.75 14.59
CA ALA A 73 -16.38 1.20 15.88
C ALA A 73 -15.56 1.78 17.06
N GLN A 74 -14.27 2.07 16.84
CA GLN A 74 -13.40 2.71 17.83
C GLN A 74 -13.49 4.25 17.85
N GLY A 75 -14.39 4.84 17.05
CA GLY A 75 -14.57 6.30 16.97
C GLY A 75 -13.39 7.07 16.37
N LYS A 76 -12.45 6.39 15.70
CA LYS A 76 -11.28 7.03 15.06
C LYS A 76 -11.56 7.48 13.62
N LEU A 77 -12.61 6.94 13.01
CA LEU A 77 -13.17 7.40 11.74
C LEU A 77 -14.60 7.91 11.95
N GLY A 78 -14.81 9.21 11.76
CA GLY A 78 -16.12 9.85 11.98
C GLY A 78 -16.17 11.29 11.46
N ARG A 79 -17.19 12.05 11.86
CA ARG A 79 -17.44 13.43 11.37
C ARG A 79 -16.29 14.41 11.62
N GLN A 80 -15.47 14.17 12.64
CA GLN A 80 -14.30 15.00 12.97
C GLN A 80 -13.04 14.62 12.16
N THR A 81 -13.07 13.50 11.44
CA THR A 81 -11.93 13.07 10.62
C THR A 81 -11.74 14.06 9.47
N SER A 82 -10.54 14.64 9.37
CA SER A 82 -10.24 15.62 8.31
C SER A 82 -9.59 15.00 7.07
N THR A 83 -8.92 13.86 7.20
CA THR A 83 -8.26 13.18 6.07
C THR A 83 -8.24 11.68 6.29
N VAL A 84 -8.47 10.92 5.22
CA VAL A 84 -8.34 9.45 5.21
C VAL A 84 -7.48 9.04 4.02
N ILE A 85 -6.52 8.15 4.27
CA ILE A 85 -5.56 7.67 3.27
C ILE A 85 -5.74 6.16 3.09
N ILE A 86 -6.14 5.75 1.89
CA ILE A 86 -6.34 4.34 1.52
C ILE A 86 -5.31 3.96 0.47
N LEU A 87 -4.54 2.91 0.74
CA LEU A 87 -3.67 2.24 -0.22
C LEU A 87 -3.91 0.74 -0.05
N ALA A 88 -4.40 0.12 -1.12
CA ALA A 88 -4.68 -1.32 -1.19
C ALA A 88 -4.91 -1.72 -2.64
N GLY A 89 -4.95 -3.03 -2.90
CA GLY A 89 -5.25 -3.59 -4.21
C GLY A 89 -4.10 -4.40 -4.81
N ALA A 90 -2.83 -4.15 -4.47
CA ALA A 90 -1.73 -4.98 -4.97
C ALA A 90 -1.87 -6.44 -4.53
N ASN A 91 -2.29 -6.68 -3.28
CA ASN A 91 -2.55 -8.03 -2.75
C ASN A 91 -3.69 -8.76 -3.47
N ASP A 92 -4.57 -8.02 -4.16
CA ASP A 92 -5.63 -8.60 -4.98
C ASP A 92 -5.17 -8.99 -6.40
N THR A 93 -3.94 -8.63 -6.78
CA THR A 93 -3.42 -8.80 -8.16
C THR A 93 -2.52 -10.03 -8.32
N TYR A 94 -1.33 -10.01 -7.72
CA TYR A 94 -0.28 -10.99 -7.98
C TYR A 94 -0.70 -12.44 -7.74
N PRO A 95 -1.56 -12.82 -6.75
CA PRO A 95 -1.99 -14.21 -6.58
C PRO A 95 -2.88 -14.72 -7.72
N ARG A 96 -3.46 -13.80 -8.52
CA ARG A 96 -4.35 -14.11 -9.64
C ARG A 96 -3.66 -14.02 -11.01
N ILE A 97 -2.46 -13.47 -11.03
CA ILE A 97 -1.70 -13.18 -12.25
C ILE A 97 -0.45 -14.07 -12.29
N ILE A 98 0.36 -14.05 -11.24
CA ILE A 98 1.59 -14.83 -11.17
C ILE A 98 1.22 -16.31 -11.01
N GLY A 99 1.71 -17.17 -11.91
CA GLY A 99 1.39 -18.60 -11.93
C GLY A 99 -0.06 -18.94 -12.28
N GLN A 100 -0.84 -17.96 -12.73
CA GLN A 100 -2.26 -18.08 -13.07
C GLN A 100 -2.54 -17.44 -14.43
N SER A 101 -3.58 -17.91 -15.13
CA SER A 101 -3.90 -17.46 -16.50
C SER A 101 -4.90 -16.29 -16.56
N GLN A 102 -5.18 -15.59 -15.45
CA GLN A 102 -6.12 -14.46 -15.52
C GLN A 102 -5.48 -13.25 -16.21
N SER A 103 -6.27 -12.56 -17.03
CA SER A 103 -5.86 -11.29 -17.62
C SER A 103 -5.85 -10.17 -16.56
N VAL A 104 -4.93 -9.21 -16.71
CA VAL A 104 -4.86 -8.02 -15.86
C VAL A 104 -6.20 -7.27 -15.84
N SER A 105 -6.88 -7.18 -16.99
CA SER A 105 -8.18 -6.50 -17.09
C SER A 105 -9.25 -7.18 -16.23
N ARG A 106 -9.34 -8.51 -16.25
CA ARG A 106 -10.31 -9.28 -15.45
C ARG A 106 -10.07 -9.08 -13.96
N VAL A 107 -8.80 -9.11 -13.54
CA VAL A 107 -8.42 -8.88 -12.14
C VAL A 107 -8.86 -7.48 -11.69
N ILE A 108 -8.57 -6.43 -12.47
CA ILE A 108 -8.95 -5.05 -12.14
C ILE A 108 -10.47 -4.87 -12.10
N GLN A 109 -11.22 -5.48 -13.01
CA GLN A 109 -12.69 -5.45 -13.01
C GLN A 109 -13.29 -6.04 -11.73
N ASN A 110 -12.62 -7.00 -11.09
CA ASN A 110 -13.06 -7.59 -9.83
C ASN A 110 -12.74 -6.70 -8.62
N ILE A 111 -11.64 -5.94 -8.66
CA ILE A 111 -11.15 -5.11 -7.55
C ILE A 111 -11.89 -3.76 -7.49
N GLU A 112 -12.08 -3.11 -8.64
CA GLU A 112 -12.61 -1.74 -8.72
C GLU A 112 -13.93 -1.54 -7.95
N PRO A 113 -14.95 -2.42 -8.07
CA PRO A 113 -16.20 -2.25 -7.34
C PRO A 113 -16.02 -2.32 -5.80
N ALA A 114 -15.10 -3.17 -5.32
CA ALA A 114 -14.82 -3.29 -3.90
C ALA A 114 -14.06 -2.06 -3.36
N ALA A 115 -13.14 -1.51 -4.15
CA ALA A 115 -12.47 -0.26 -3.82
C ALA A 115 -13.45 0.92 -3.75
N VAL A 116 -14.38 1.03 -4.71
CA VAL A 116 -15.46 2.05 -4.69
C VAL A 116 -16.31 1.91 -3.43
N ARG A 117 -16.75 0.69 -3.08
CA ARG A 117 -17.52 0.45 -1.85
C ARG A 117 -16.75 0.86 -0.59
N ALA A 118 -15.46 0.55 -0.52
CA ALA A 118 -14.62 0.92 0.62
C ALA A 118 -14.53 2.45 0.77
N VAL A 119 -14.28 3.19 -0.31
CA VAL A 119 -14.22 4.66 -0.28
C VAL A 119 -15.57 5.27 0.09
N ASN A 120 -16.68 4.75 -0.47
CA ASN A 120 -18.03 5.22 -0.12
C ASN A 120 -18.38 4.96 1.35
N ARG A 121 -17.94 3.83 1.91
CA ARG A 121 -18.10 3.55 3.35
C ARG A 121 -17.38 4.57 4.21
N VAL A 122 -16.16 4.95 3.82
CA VAL A 122 -15.41 6.02 4.49
C VAL A 122 -16.13 7.36 4.36
N ARG A 123 -16.60 7.71 3.15
CA ARG A 123 -17.35 8.96 2.90
C ARG A 123 -18.61 9.05 3.76
N ALA A 124 -19.35 7.95 3.90
CA ALA A 124 -20.54 7.91 4.74
C ALA A 124 -20.22 8.16 6.23
N ALA A 125 -19.10 7.61 6.73
CA ALA A 125 -18.69 7.80 8.13
C ALA A 125 -18.06 9.18 8.39
N ALA A 126 -17.30 9.70 7.43
CA ALA A 126 -16.56 10.95 7.52
C ALA A 126 -16.86 11.87 6.32
N PRO A 127 -18.07 12.46 6.25
CA PRO A 127 -18.53 13.21 5.07
C PRO A 127 -17.62 14.37 4.71
N ASN A 128 -17.02 15.03 5.71
CA ASN A 128 -16.16 16.21 5.56
C ASN A 128 -14.68 15.87 5.33
N ALA A 129 -14.28 14.60 5.35
CA ALA A 129 -12.88 14.23 5.19
C ALA A 129 -12.40 14.38 3.74
N LYS A 130 -11.15 14.82 3.56
CA LYS A 130 -10.43 14.60 2.31
C LYS A 130 -10.03 13.13 2.21
N ILE A 131 -10.62 12.39 1.28
CA ILE A 131 -10.27 10.97 1.07
C ILE A 131 -9.24 10.89 -0.05
N LYS A 132 -8.07 10.33 0.26
CA LYS A 132 -6.97 10.11 -0.68
C LYS A 132 -6.85 8.62 -0.98
N VAL A 133 -7.08 8.24 -2.24
CA VAL A 133 -6.75 6.92 -2.79
C VAL A 133 -5.33 7.01 -3.31
N VAL A 134 -4.41 6.27 -2.71
CA VAL A 134 -2.98 6.35 -3.03
C VAL A 134 -2.59 5.17 -3.92
N GLY A 135 -1.89 5.48 -5.01
CA GLY A 135 -1.30 4.51 -5.94
C GLY A 135 -0.03 3.86 -5.40
N TYR A 136 0.51 2.89 -6.13
CA TYR A 136 1.76 2.23 -5.77
C TYR A 136 2.97 2.91 -6.42
N PRO A 137 4.17 2.83 -5.83
CA PRO A 137 5.42 3.26 -6.47
C PRO A 137 5.71 2.47 -7.76
N THR A 138 6.62 3.00 -8.57
CA THR A 138 7.16 2.33 -9.75
C THR A 138 8.02 1.14 -9.31
N VAL A 139 7.71 -0.03 -9.83
CA VAL A 139 8.39 -1.32 -9.62
C VAL A 139 9.30 -1.61 -10.81
N ALA A 140 8.76 -1.52 -12.03
CA ALA A 140 9.48 -1.85 -13.26
C ALA A 140 10.28 -0.67 -13.81
N ALA A 141 11.48 -0.97 -14.32
CA ALA A 141 12.31 -0.03 -15.05
C ALA A 141 11.64 0.40 -16.37
N PRO A 142 12.08 1.50 -17.01
CA PRO A 142 11.51 1.98 -18.28
C PRO A 142 11.50 0.95 -19.41
N ASN A 143 12.47 0.03 -19.43
CA ASN A 143 12.55 -1.08 -20.40
C ASN A 143 11.63 -2.27 -20.05
N GLY A 144 10.84 -2.18 -18.98
CA GLY A 144 9.92 -3.22 -18.51
C GLY A 144 10.53 -4.30 -17.61
N GLY A 145 11.85 -4.26 -17.37
CA GLY A 145 12.54 -5.21 -16.49
C GLY A 145 12.32 -4.92 -14.99
N SER A 146 12.63 -5.89 -14.14
CA SER A 146 12.59 -5.74 -12.67
C SER A 146 13.83 -6.40 -12.01
N CYS A 147 14.56 -5.66 -11.21
CA CYS A 147 15.76 -6.15 -10.52
C CYS A 147 15.36 -6.69 -9.14
N VAL A 148 14.77 -7.89 -9.13
CA VAL A 148 14.20 -8.49 -7.91
C VAL A 148 15.26 -9.15 -7.02
N ILE A 149 16.49 -9.34 -7.49
CA ILE A 149 17.63 -9.88 -6.73
C ILE A 149 18.67 -8.76 -6.58
N GLY A 150 18.58 -7.98 -5.50
CA GLY A 150 19.50 -6.86 -5.26
C GLY A 150 19.72 -5.95 -6.48
N GLN A 151 20.97 -5.58 -6.73
CA GLN A 151 21.40 -4.80 -7.91
C GLN A 151 21.84 -5.68 -9.09
N LEU A 152 21.45 -6.96 -9.13
CA LEU A 152 21.74 -7.80 -10.30
C LEU A 152 21.00 -7.27 -11.53
N PRO A 153 21.47 -7.60 -12.75
CA PRO A 153 20.83 -7.15 -13.99
C PRO A 153 19.33 -7.44 -14.03
N PRO A 154 18.54 -6.62 -14.76
CA PRO A 154 17.09 -6.78 -14.82
C PRO A 154 16.69 -8.20 -15.16
N GLN A 155 15.88 -8.80 -14.31
CA GLN A 155 15.24 -10.08 -14.59
C GLN A 155 13.79 -9.82 -14.99
N VAL A 156 13.23 -10.72 -15.81
CA VAL A 156 11.79 -10.73 -16.03
C VAL A 156 11.18 -11.61 -14.94
N PHE A 157 10.88 -11.00 -13.78
CA PHE A 157 10.14 -11.68 -12.71
C PHE A 157 8.73 -12.07 -13.18
N ASP A 158 8.04 -11.11 -13.81
CA ASP A 158 6.83 -11.33 -14.59
C ASP A 158 6.75 -10.21 -15.63
N SER A 159 6.62 -10.55 -16.93
CA SER A 159 6.58 -9.57 -18.02
C SER A 159 5.36 -8.64 -17.96
N ARG A 160 4.35 -8.99 -17.16
CA ARG A 160 3.12 -8.21 -16.99
C ARG A 160 3.23 -7.14 -15.92
N VAL A 161 4.32 -7.04 -15.15
CA VAL A 161 4.47 -6.00 -14.10
C VAL A 161 4.16 -4.59 -14.64
N PRO A 162 4.74 -4.13 -15.78
CA PRO A 162 4.40 -2.80 -16.32
C PRO A 162 2.92 -2.64 -16.67
N GLN A 163 2.27 -3.71 -17.13
CA GLN A 163 0.84 -3.72 -17.45
C GLN A 163 0.00 -3.60 -16.16
N VAL A 164 0.34 -4.36 -15.11
CA VAL A 164 -0.32 -4.33 -13.81
C VAL A 164 -0.23 -2.94 -13.19
N GLU A 165 0.97 -2.34 -13.17
CA GLU A 165 1.13 -0.99 -12.62
C GLU A 165 0.27 0.04 -13.35
N ARG A 166 0.25 0.03 -14.69
CA ARG A 166 -0.60 0.95 -15.47
C ARG A 166 -2.08 0.72 -15.20
N ALA A 167 -2.50 -0.54 -15.08
CA ALA A 167 -3.89 -0.88 -14.84
C ALA A 167 -4.34 -0.50 -13.42
N MET A 168 -3.48 -0.67 -12.42
CA MET A 168 -3.70 -0.23 -11.04
C MET A 168 -3.76 1.30 -10.91
N GLU A 169 -2.85 2.02 -11.60
CA GLU A 169 -2.86 3.47 -11.70
C GLU A 169 -4.20 3.97 -12.29
N ALA A 170 -4.62 3.38 -13.42
CA ALA A 170 -5.87 3.73 -14.07
C ALA A 170 -7.10 3.40 -13.20
N MET A 171 -7.10 2.24 -12.53
CA MET A 171 -8.15 1.85 -11.60
C MET A 171 -8.28 2.86 -10.46
N GLY A 172 -7.17 3.25 -9.83
CA GLY A 172 -7.18 4.21 -8.73
C GLY A 172 -7.75 5.57 -9.14
N ASN A 173 -7.39 6.06 -10.34
CA ASN A 173 -7.98 7.28 -10.91
C ASN A 173 -9.50 7.14 -11.13
N ARG A 174 -9.97 6.01 -11.66
CA ARG A 174 -11.42 5.76 -11.83
C ARG A 174 -12.16 5.67 -10.49
N VAL A 175 -11.58 5.00 -9.48
CA VAL A 175 -12.16 4.94 -8.13
C VAL A 175 -12.29 6.35 -7.55
N ALA A 176 -11.24 7.16 -7.66
CA ALA A 176 -11.25 8.54 -7.18
C ALA A 176 -12.34 9.37 -7.87
N ALA A 177 -12.41 9.31 -9.21
CA ALA A 177 -13.42 10.01 -10.00
C ALA A 177 -14.86 9.59 -9.63
N ARG A 178 -15.12 8.29 -9.45
CA ARG A 178 -16.45 7.76 -9.11
C ARG A 178 -16.92 8.11 -7.69
N THR A 179 -16.01 8.48 -6.80
CA THR A 179 -16.30 8.61 -5.35
C THR A 179 -16.06 10.02 -4.81
N GLY A 180 -15.57 10.94 -5.66
CA GLY A 180 -15.14 12.27 -5.25
C GLY A 180 -13.93 12.24 -4.29
N ALA A 181 -13.15 11.16 -4.32
CA ALA A 181 -11.86 11.10 -3.64
C ALA A 181 -10.76 11.71 -4.52
N GLN A 182 -9.61 12.00 -3.93
CA GLN A 182 -8.41 12.42 -4.64
C GLN A 182 -7.55 11.20 -4.92
N TYR A 183 -7.02 11.09 -6.14
CA TYR A 183 -5.99 10.10 -6.44
C TYR A 183 -4.59 10.70 -6.21
N VAL A 184 -3.73 9.98 -5.48
CA VAL A 184 -2.33 10.37 -5.24
C VAL A 184 -1.43 9.35 -5.92
N SER A 185 -0.87 9.71 -7.06
CA SER A 185 0.04 8.84 -7.83
C SER A 185 1.41 8.77 -7.18
N LEU A 186 1.76 7.62 -6.61
CA LEU A 186 3.14 7.34 -6.21
C LEU A 186 3.99 6.87 -7.38
N LYS A 187 3.38 6.33 -8.44
CA LYS A 187 4.07 5.92 -9.66
C LYS A 187 4.78 7.10 -10.31
N ALA A 188 4.09 8.22 -10.52
CA ALA A 188 4.71 9.43 -11.05
C ALA A 188 5.81 9.97 -10.12
N ALA A 189 5.58 9.95 -8.81
CA ALA A 189 6.52 10.48 -7.82
C ALA A 189 7.81 9.65 -7.66
N SER A 190 7.79 8.37 -8.06
CA SER A 190 8.89 7.41 -7.89
C SER A 190 9.58 7.05 -9.20
N ARG A 191 9.36 7.81 -10.29
CA ARG A 191 10.10 7.61 -11.53
C ARG A 191 11.61 7.77 -11.27
N GLY A 192 12.41 6.82 -11.74
CA GLY A 192 13.85 6.77 -11.46
C GLY A 192 14.24 6.12 -10.13
N HIS A 193 13.24 5.66 -9.35
CA HIS A 193 13.42 4.93 -8.10
C HIS A 193 12.81 3.52 -8.14
N ASP A 194 12.68 2.96 -9.34
CA ASP A 194 12.26 1.57 -9.56
C ASP A 194 13.28 0.56 -9.01
N LEU A 195 12.95 -0.73 -9.04
CA LEU A 195 13.81 -1.77 -8.46
C LEU A 195 15.20 -1.86 -9.09
N CYS A 196 15.37 -1.42 -10.34
CA CYS A 196 16.66 -1.43 -11.03
C CYS A 196 17.45 -0.13 -10.85
N SER A 197 16.88 0.87 -10.16
CA SER A 197 17.57 2.13 -9.91
C SER A 197 18.69 1.97 -8.87
N ARG A 198 19.57 2.99 -8.80
CA ARG A 198 20.63 3.05 -7.78
C ARG A 198 20.09 3.38 -6.37
N ASP A 199 18.90 3.97 -6.28
CA ASP A 199 18.20 4.31 -5.04
C ASP A 199 16.75 3.81 -5.12
N PRO A 200 16.52 2.48 -5.05
CA PRO A 200 15.19 1.93 -5.16
C PRO A 200 14.34 2.31 -3.95
N TRP A 201 13.12 2.75 -4.21
CA TRP A 201 12.15 3.03 -3.14
C TRP A 201 11.46 1.78 -2.62
N LEU A 202 11.66 0.64 -3.26
CA LEU A 202 11.12 -0.66 -2.87
C LEU A 202 12.24 -1.63 -2.51
N ALA A 203 12.02 -2.44 -1.49
CA ALA A 203 12.91 -3.54 -1.15
C ALA A 203 12.83 -4.63 -2.24
N PRO A 204 13.98 -5.18 -2.72
CA PRO A 204 13.98 -6.29 -3.66
C PRO A 204 13.45 -7.57 -3.01
N LEU A 205 13.14 -8.58 -3.84
CA LEU A 205 12.71 -9.90 -3.36
C LEU A 205 13.80 -10.60 -2.55
N VAL A 206 15.04 -10.50 -3.03
CA VAL A 206 16.22 -11.00 -2.32
C VAL A 206 17.13 -9.80 -2.03
N ALA A 207 17.25 -9.46 -0.75
CA ALA A 207 18.04 -8.33 -0.27
C ALA A 207 19.47 -8.74 0.12
N SER A 208 20.39 -7.77 0.08
CA SER A 208 21.69 -7.80 0.77
C SER A 208 21.49 -8.00 2.29
N PRO A 209 22.48 -8.49 3.07
CA PRO A 209 22.32 -8.96 4.47
C PRO A 209 21.83 -7.96 5.53
N LYS A 210 21.43 -6.73 5.17
CA LYS A 210 20.81 -5.79 6.13
C LYS A 210 19.34 -6.17 6.37
N PRO A 211 18.81 -5.95 7.58
CA PRO A 211 17.38 -6.12 7.84
C PRO A 211 16.56 -5.29 6.84
N ALA A 212 15.80 -5.96 6.00
CA ALA A 212 14.94 -5.33 5.02
C ALA A 212 13.49 -5.33 5.51
N ASN A 213 12.73 -4.32 5.08
CA ASN A 213 11.28 -4.45 5.01
C ASN A 213 10.93 -5.66 4.13
N ILE A 214 9.76 -6.24 4.35
CA ILE A 214 9.33 -7.39 3.54
C ILE A 214 9.40 -7.06 2.03
N PRO A 215 9.69 -8.03 1.15
CA PRO A 215 9.83 -7.80 -0.29
C PRO A 215 8.76 -6.88 -0.90
N PHE A 216 9.19 -6.00 -1.81
CA PHE A 216 8.34 -5.00 -2.49
C PHE A 216 7.67 -3.97 -1.57
N HIS A 217 8.07 -3.88 -0.29
CA HIS A 217 7.68 -2.78 0.57
C HIS A 217 8.68 -1.62 0.52
N LEU A 218 8.31 -0.46 1.07
CA LEU A 218 9.11 0.76 0.94
C LEU A 218 10.42 0.68 1.73
N THR A 219 11.51 1.08 1.10
CA THR A 219 12.77 1.40 1.81
C THR A 219 12.58 2.63 2.70
N PRO A 220 13.49 2.91 3.65
CA PRO A 220 13.41 4.15 4.45
C PRO A 220 13.34 5.43 3.60
N ASN A 221 14.12 5.50 2.51
CA ASN A 221 14.08 6.62 1.56
C ASN A 221 12.71 6.72 0.88
N GLY A 222 12.21 5.60 0.36
CA GLY A 222 10.89 5.53 -0.27
C GLY A 222 9.76 5.94 0.68
N MET A 223 9.80 5.44 1.93
CA MET A 223 8.80 5.79 2.94
C MET A 223 8.77 7.29 3.22
N ASN A 224 9.93 7.91 3.44
CA ASN A 224 10.02 9.34 3.69
C ASN A 224 9.46 10.17 2.54
N ALA A 225 9.81 9.82 1.29
CA ALA A 225 9.33 10.50 0.10
C ALA A 225 7.81 10.38 -0.05
N VAL A 226 7.28 9.16 0.11
CA VAL A 226 5.85 8.87 -0.03
C VAL A 226 5.02 9.57 1.06
N VAL A 227 5.48 9.57 2.32
CA VAL A 227 4.82 10.30 3.41
C VAL A 227 4.70 11.79 3.10
N SER A 228 5.74 12.39 2.53
CA SER A 228 5.69 13.80 2.09
C SER A 228 4.59 14.02 1.06
N ARG A 229 4.44 13.12 0.08
CA ARG A 229 3.40 13.22 -0.96
C ARG A 229 1.98 13.03 -0.41
N MET A 230 1.78 12.17 0.58
CA MET A 230 0.47 11.95 1.17
C MET A 230 0.01 13.11 2.07
N ALA A 231 0.96 13.80 2.71
CA ALA A 231 0.69 14.91 3.64
C ALA A 231 0.15 16.17 2.95
N HIS A 232 0.54 16.42 1.70
CA HIS A 232 0.04 17.52 0.87
C HIS A 232 -1.19 17.05 0.09
#